data_AF-A0A2V5Q471-F1
#
_entry.id   AF-A0A2V5Q471-F1
#
_cell.length_a   1.000
_cell.length_b   1.000
_cell.length_c   1.000
_cell.angle_alpha   90.00
_cell.angle_beta   90.00
_cell.angle_gamma   90.00
#
_symmetry.space_group_name_H-M   'P 1'
#
loop_
_entity.id
_entity.type
_entity.pdbx_description
1 polymer ?
#
loop_
_entity_poly.entity_id
_entity_poly.type
_entity_poly.pdbx_seq_one_letter_code
_entity_poly.pdbx_strand_id
1 'polypeptide(L)'
;MNRKNLWIGLNEPARNALAVRDYKTGSFAQRLPGSGVEASELTRVNRAQSDVKRIWIPGVEIFARKIFAQLHRGSFGEFVRENDGVPAKIGFWPKQWSGARMFVGTAKGFHVHPPSIPADTTPEKWHRRLFVRQPEKYSLRRYDDEQWDMMFFLQGRAEIILCD
;
A
#
# COMPACT_ATOMS: atom_id res chain seq x y z
N MET A 1 -32.51 26.16 -24.46
CA MET A 1 -31.43 27.14 -24.18
C MET A 1 -30.27 26.89 -25.12
N ASN A 2 -29.88 27.92 -25.86
CA ASN A 2 -28.89 27.89 -26.93
C ASN A 2 -27.51 27.50 -26.38
N ARG A 3 -26.96 26.33 -26.75
CA ARG A 3 -25.59 25.93 -26.37
C ARG A 3 -24.60 26.83 -27.13
N LYS A 4 -24.22 27.97 -26.54
CA LYS A 4 -23.12 28.79 -27.05
C LYS A 4 -21.88 27.89 -27.21
N ASN A 5 -21.33 27.82 -28.42
CA ASN A 5 -20.11 27.07 -28.68
C ASN A 5 -18.92 27.83 -28.07
N LEU A 6 -18.60 27.50 -26.81
CA LEU A 6 -17.59 28.19 -25.98
C LEU A 6 -16.17 28.10 -26.54
N TRP A 7 -15.93 27.28 -27.57
CA TRP A 7 -14.60 26.93 -28.06
C TRP A 7 -14.36 27.36 -29.52
N ILE A 8 -15.17 28.28 -30.05
CA ILE A 8 -15.11 28.72 -31.45
C ILE A 8 -13.74 29.31 -31.87
N GLY A 9 -12.99 29.87 -30.91
CA GLY A 9 -11.66 30.46 -31.13
C GLY A 9 -10.50 29.47 -31.21
N LEU A 10 -10.73 28.18 -30.98
CA LEU A 10 -9.68 27.16 -31.07
C LEU A 10 -9.62 26.54 -32.46
N ASN A 11 -8.43 26.19 -32.94
CA ASN A 11 -8.31 25.46 -34.21
C ASN A 11 -8.86 24.02 -34.08
N GLU A 12 -9.17 23.39 -35.22
CA GLU A 12 -9.80 22.08 -35.26
C GLU A 12 -9.00 20.98 -34.53
N PRO A 13 -7.66 20.88 -34.68
CA PRO A 13 -6.88 19.91 -33.92
C PRO A 13 -6.96 20.13 -32.40
N ALA A 14 -6.87 21.40 -31.95
CA ALA A 14 -6.95 21.72 -30.52
C ALA A 14 -8.34 21.44 -29.95
N ARG A 15 -9.42 21.74 -30.69
CA ARG A 15 -10.79 21.37 -30.28
C ARG A 15 -10.98 19.87 -30.17
N ASN A 16 -10.44 19.11 -31.11
CA ASN A 16 -10.53 17.64 -31.09
C ASN A 16 -9.67 17.03 -29.97
N ALA A 17 -8.63 17.73 -29.52
CA ALA A 17 -7.79 17.34 -28.38
C ALA A 17 -8.35 17.76 -27.02
N LEU A 18 -9.40 18.61 -26.97
CA LEU A 18 -10.03 19.02 -25.71
C LEU A 18 -10.84 17.86 -25.12
N ALA A 19 -10.26 17.16 -24.15
CA ALA A 19 -11.00 16.31 -23.24
C ALA A 19 -11.45 17.14 -22.03
N VAL A 20 -12.73 17.04 -21.66
CA VAL A 20 -13.18 17.53 -20.34
C VAL A 20 -12.43 16.71 -19.30
N ARG A 21 -11.66 17.39 -18.45
CA ARG A 21 -10.92 16.76 -17.36
C ARG A 21 -11.90 16.01 -16.48
N ASP A 22 -11.79 14.68 -16.41
CA ASP A 22 -12.64 13.88 -15.55
C ASP A 22 -12.20 14.08 -14.09
N TYR A 23 -13.03 14.78 -13.32
CA TYR A 23 -12.83 14.98 -11.89
C TYR A 23 -13.33 13.80 -11.04
N LYS A 24 -13.92 12.77 -11.67
CA LYS A 24 -14.24 11.53 -10.96
C LYS A 24 -12.93 10.86 -10.58
N THR A 25 -12.62 10.88 -9.29
CA THR A 25 -11.63 9.98 -8.72
C THR A 25 -12.08 8.56 -9.03
N GLY A 26 -11.30 7.82 -9.84
CA GLY A 26 -11.57 6.42 -10.16
C GLY A 26 -11.75 5.57 -8.89
N SER A 27 -12.23 4.33 -9.06
CA SER A 27 -12.36 3.42 -7.92
C SER A 27 -11.02 3.26 -7.18
N PHE A 28 -11.06 2.84 -5.91
CA PHE A 28 -9.84 2.54 -5.16
C PHE A 28 -8.88 1.66 -5.98
N ALA A 29 -9.43 0.64 -6.65
CA ALA A 29 -8.65 -0.30 -7.43
C ALA A 29 -8.01 0.30 -8.69
N GLN A 30 -8.61 1.34 -9.26
CA GLN A 30 -8.03 2.08 -10.38
C GLN A 30 -6.98 3.09 -9.93
N ARG A 31 -7.18 3.70 -8.76
CA ARG A 31 -6.29 4.74 -8.25
C ARG A 31 -5.01 4.20 -7.65
N LEU A 32 -5.07 3.11 -6.87
CA LEU A 32 -3.90 2.56 -6.16
C LEU A 32 -2.67 2.36 -7.06
N PRO A 33 -2.75 1.70 -8.23
CA PRO A 33 -1.58 1.49 -9.10
C PRO A 33 -1.23 2.72 -9.97
N GLY A 34 -2.09 3.74 -10.03
CA GLY A 34 -1.94 4.88 -10.93
C GLY A 34 -1.62 6.18 -10.21
N SER A 35 -2.66 6.86 -9.73
CA SER A 35 -2.54 8.17 -9.07
C SER A 35 -2.24 8.08 -7.57
N GLY A 36 -2.21 6.88 -7.01
CA GLY A 36 -2.10 6.64 -5.57
C GLY A 36 -3.38 6.92 -4.80
N VAL A 37 -3.38 6.58 -3.52
CA VAL A 37 -4.50 6.79 -2.59
C VAL A 37 -4.02 7.44 -1.30
N GLU A 38 -4.93 8.08 -0.58
CA GLU A 38 -4.63 8.63 0.74
C GLU A 38 -4.36 7.49 1.73
N ALA A 39 -3.41 7.69 2.65
CA ALA A 39 -3.03 6.67 3.63
C ALA A 39 -4.22 6.24 4.53
N SER A 40 -5.13 7.18 4.85
CA SER A 40 -6.35 6.87 5.61
C SER A 40 -7.32 5.97 4.84
N GLU A 41 -7.34 6.06 3.51
CA GLU A 41 -8.16 5.18 2.67
C GLU A 41 -7.54 3.78 2.61
N LEU A 42 -6.22 3.73 2.43
CA LEU A 42 -5.44 2.49 2.37
C LEU A 42 -5.57 1.63 3.64
N THR A 43 -5.63 2.27 4.82
CA THR A 43 -5.78 1.57 6.11
C THR A 43 -7.21 1.09 6.39
N ARG A 44 -8.22 1.61 5.68
CA ARG A 44 -9.65 1.30 5.91
C ARG A 44 -10.27 0.40 4.85
N VAL A 45 -9.56 0.14 3.75
CA VAL A 45 -10.09 -0.63 2.63
C VAL A 45 -10.41 -2.07 3.05
N ASN A 46 -11.57 -2.58 2.63
CA ASN A 46 -11.89 -3.98 2.79
C ASN A 46 -11.13 -4.81 1.77
N ARG A 47 -10.04 -5.45 2.21
CA ARG A 47 -9.20 -6.33 1.36
C ARG A 47 -9.94 -7.56 0.80
N ALA A 48 -11.09 -7.91 1.36
CA ALA A 48 -11.91 -9.01 0.84
C ALA A 48 -12.80 -8.59 -0.35
N GLN A 49 -12.96 -7.29 -0.60
CA GLN A 49 -13.71 -6.79 -1.76
C GLN A 49 -13.04 -7.24 -3.07
N SER A 50 -13.82 -7.68 -4.05
CA SER A 50 -13.32 -8.42 -5.21
C SER A 50 -12.32 -7.64 -6.07
N ASP A 51 -12.57 -6.35 -6.30
CA ASP A 51 -11.70 -5.45 -7.04
C ASP A 51 -10.40 -5.15 -6.29
N VAL A 52 -10.47 -4.91 -4.98
CA VAL A 52 -9.32 -4.69 -4.10
C VAL A 52 -8.46 -5.95 -4.00
N LYS A 53 -9.08 -7.12 -3.79
CA LYS A 53 -8.39 -8.41 -3.68
C LYS A 53 -7.54 -8.72 -4.92
N ARG A 54 -7.98 -8.27 -6.10
CA ARG A 54 -7.27 -8.51 -7.37
C ARG A 54 -6.00 -7.68 -7.51
N ILE A 55 -5.94 -6.51 -6.88
CA ILE A 55 -4.80 -5.59 -6.96
C ILE A 55 -3.91 -5.61 -5.72
N TRP A 56 -4.38 -6.20 -4.61
CA TRP A 56 -3.65 -6.23 -3.36
C TRP A 56 -2.49 -7.24 -3.44
N ILE A 57 -1.31 -6.84 -2.99
CA ILE A 57 -0.15 -7.74 -2.91
C ILE A 57 -0.37 -8.72 -1.74
N PRO A 58 -0.44 -10.04 -1.99
CA PRO A 58 -0.62 -11.03 -0.93
C PRO A 58 0.49 -10.94 0.13
N GLY A 59 0.12 -10.97 1.41
CA GLY A 59 1.06 -10.88 2.53
C GLY A 59 1.42 -9.46 2.97
N VAL A 60 1.09 -8.42 2.19
CA VAL A 60 1.29 -7.03 2.61
C VAL A 60 0.22 -6.62 3.63
N GLU A 61 0.69 -6.17 4.79
CA GLU A 61 -0.12 -5.60 5.86
C GLU A 61 0.10 -4.10 5.94
N ILE A 62 -0.98 -3.33 5.98
CA ILE A 62 -0.97 -1.87 6.17
C ILE A 62 -1.96 -1.54 7.28
N PHE A 63 -1.50 -0.82 8.29
CA PHE A 63 -2.30 -0.48 9.46
C PHE A 63 -1.91 0.90 9.99
N ALA A 64 -2.87 1.54 10.66
CA ALA A 64 -2.63 2.84 11.29
C ALA A 64 -1.88 2.66 12.61
N ARG A 65 -0.86 3.50 12.84
CA ARG A 65 -0.18 3.59 14.12
C ARG A 65 -1.01 4.39 15.13
N LYS A 66 -0.87 4.10 16.42
CA LYS A 66 -1.55 4.86 17.48
C LYS A 66 -0.90 6.23 17.61
N ILE A 67 -1.69 7.29 17.47
CA ILE A 67 -1.26 8.67 17.67
C ILE A 67 -1.93 9.23 18.93
N PHE A 68 -1.11 9.70 19.85
CA PHE A 68 -1.53 10.37 21.08
C PHE A 68 -1.31 11.86 20.91
N ALA A 69 -2.39 12.62 20.81
CA ALA A 69 -2.33 14.07 20.82
C ALA A 69 -2.02 14.57 22.25
N GLN A 70 -1.09 15.51 22.36
CA GLN A 70 -0.71 16.15 23.60
C GLN A 70 -0.91 17.66 23.45
N LEU A 71 -1.85 18.22 24.22
CA LEU A 71 -2.13 19.64 24.21
C LEU A 71 -0.84 20.44 24.48
N HIS A 72 -0.55 21.44 23.63
CA HIS A 72 0.66 22.27 23.67
C HIS A 72 2.01 21.56 23.41
N ARG A 73 2.03 20.24 23.18
CA ARG A 73 3.28 19.46 22.94
C ARG A 73 3.31 18.75 21.59
N GLY A 74 2.19 18.73 20.86
CA GLY A 74 2.08 18.13 19.53
C GLY A 74 1.50 16.73 19.59
N SER A 75 2.04 15.81 18.77
CA SER A 75 1.54 14.44 18.64
C SER A 75 2.65 13.43 18.81
N PHE A 76 2.43 12.43 19.66
CA PHE A 76 3.31 11.28 19.82
C PHE A 76 2.73 10.08 19.07
N GLY A 77 3.50 9.50 18.15
CA GLY A 77 3.11 8.27 17.46
C GLY A 77 3.82 7.07 18.05
N GLU A 78 3.07 6.16 18.68
CA GLU A 78 3.61 4.85 19.02
C GLU A 78 3.78 4.04 17.73
N PHE A 79 4.96 3.48 17.50
CA PHE A 79 5.23 2.72 16.28
C PHE A 79 4.37 1.45 16.23
N VAL A 80 4.70 0.47 17.06
CA VAL A 80 3.95 -0.77 17.31
C VAL A 80 4.39 -1.34 18.66
N ARG A 81 3.70 -2.38 19.14
CA ARG A 81 4.17 -3.21 20.26
C ARG A 81 4.32 -4.64 19.76
N GLU A 82 5.31 -5.35 20.29
CA GLU A 82 5.57 -6.76 19.94
C GLU A 82 4.34 -7.64 20.19
N ASN A 83 3.65 -7.37 21.30
CA ASN A 83 2.53 -8.18 21.79
C ASN A 83 1.15 -7.52 21.57
N ASP A 84 1.04 -6.49 20.72
CA ASP A 84 -0.24 -5.85 20.38
C ASP A 84 -0.39 -5.59 18.87
N GLY A 85 -1.64 -5.56 18.39
CA GLY A 85 -1.97 -5.18 17.02
C GLY A 85 -1.53 -6.17 15.94
N VAL A 86 -1.26 -5.64 14.74
CA VAL A 86 -0.95 -6.46 13.55
C VAL A 86 0.36 -7.24 13.69
N PRO A 87 1.49 -6.67 14.17
CA PRO A 87 2.73 -7.44 14.31
C PRO A 87 2.58 -8.65 15.22
N ALA A 88 1.91 -8.48 16.37
CA ALA A 88 1.60 -9.59 17.28
C ALA A 88 0.71 -10.64 16.62
N LYS A 89 -0.36 -10.21 15.92
CA LYS A 89 -1.29 -11.11 15.23
C LYS A 89 -0.57 -11.99 14.21
N ILE A 90 0.36 -11.41 13.44
CA ILE A 90 1.07 -12.14 12.38
C ILE A 90 2.35 -12.82 12.89
N GLY A 91 2.72 -12.65 14.16
CA GLY A 91 3.95 -13.20 14.74
C GLY A 91 5.23 -12.58 14.16
N PHE A 92 5.20 -11.28 13.86
CA PHE A 92 6.31 -10.57 13.22
C PHE A 92 6.92 -9.51 14.14
N TRP A 93 8.21 -9.64 14.43
CA TRP A 93 9.00 -8.62 15.12
C TRP A 93 10.36 -8.45 14.42
N PRO A 94 10.55 -7.38 13.63
CA PRO A 94 11.74 -7.28 12.80
C PRO A 94 12.99 -6.99 13.62
N LYS A 95 14.11 -7.58 13.20
CA LYS A 95 15.45 -7.25 13.73
C LYS A 95 15.95 -5.90 13.23
N GLN A 96 15.43 -5.42 12.09
CA GLN A 96 15.80 -4.15 11.46
C GLN A 96 14.58 -3.24 11.32
N TRP A 97 14.77 -1.95 11.63
CA TRP A 97 13.72 -0.94 11.61
C TRP A 97 14.11 0.19 10.67
N SER A 98 13.16 0.69 9.86
CA SER A 98 13.40 1.83 8.99
C SER A 98 12.25 2.84 9.02
N GLY A 99 12.59 4.13 9.11
CA GLY A 99 11.65 5.23 8.99
C GLY A 99 11.87 5.97 7.67
N ALA A 100 10.79 6.31 6.97
CA ALA A 100 10.85 7.07 5.73
C ALA A 100 10.05 8.38 5.85
N ARG A 101 10.70 9.50 5.51
CA ARG A 101 10.02 10.76 5.20
C ARG A 101 9.91 10.86 3.70
N MET A 102 8.68 10.78 3.19
CA MET A 102 8.42 10.81 1.75
C MET A 102 8.06 12.24 1.33
N PHE A 103 8.72 12.74 0.29
CA PHE A 103 8.40 14.02 -0.35
C PHE A 103 7.61 13.79 -1.63
N VAL A 104 6.96 14.85 -2.14
CA VAL A 104 6.27 14.80 -3.43
C VAL A 104 7.25 14.39 -4.53
N GLY A 105 6.87 13.40 -5.35
CA GLY A 105 7.71 12.88 -6.44
C GLY A 105 8.82 11.93 -5.99
N THR A 106 8.83 11.49 -4.73
CA THR A 106 9.76 10.45 -4.24
C THR A 106 9.03 9.13 -4.02
N ALA A 107 9.69 8.03 -4.34
CA ALA A 107 9.20 6.69 -4.08
C ALA A 107 10.24 5.91 -3.26
N LYS A 108 9.76 5.05 -2.37
CA LYS A 108 10.61 4.10 -1.64
C LYS A 108 10.15 2.71 -2.06
N GLY A 109 11.01 2.03 -2.81
CA GLY A 109 10.78 0.63 -3.17
C GLY A 109 10.88 -0.26 -1.93
N PHE A 110 10.02 -1.28 -1.90
CA PHE A 110 10.21 -2.45 -1.06
C PHE A 110 11.03 -3.46 -1.86
N HIS A 111 12.10 -3.99 -1.28
CA HIS A 111 12.81 -5.13 -1.88
C HIS A 111 12.35 -6.38 -1.15
N VAL A 112 11.94 -7.39 -1.90
CA VAL A 112 11.60 -8.70 -1.34
C VAL A 112 12.88 -9.48 -1.21
N HIS A 113 13.29 -9.79 0.02
CA HIS A 113 14.39 -10.72 0.25
C HIS A 113 13.93 -12.14 -0.14
N PRO A 114 14.81 -12.96 -0.74
CA PRO A 114 14.50 -14.36 -0.98
C PRO A 114 14.10 -15.02 0.35
N PRO A 115 12.88 -15.55 0.47
CA PRO A 115 12.45 -16.13 1.72
C PRO A 115 13.08 -17.50 1.92
N SER A 116 13.03 -17.97 3.16
CA SER A 116 13.53 -19.27 3.57
C SER A 116 12.58 -20.36 3.06
N ILE A 117 12.93 -20.95 1.93
CA ILE A 117 12.15 -22.02 1.29
C ILE A 117 12.53 -23.37 1.92
N PRO A 118 11.56 -24.19 2.38
CA PRO A 118 11.83 -25.56 2.77
C PRO A 118 12.45 -26.39 1.63
N ALA A 119 13.37 -27.29 1.95
CA ALA A 119 14.14 -28.05 0.95
C ALA A 119 13.27 -28.97 0.07
N ASP A 120 12.08 -29.36 0.55
CA ASP A 120 11.15 -30.29 -0.11
C ASP A 120 10.10 -29.59 -0.98
N THR A 121 10.23 -28.27 -1.19
CA THR A 121 9.24 -27.50 -1.95
C THR A 121 9.87 -26.49 -2.91
N THR A 122 9.06 -25.98 -3.83
CA THR A 122 9.49 -24.89 -4.72
C THR A 122 9.05 -23.55 -4.16
N PRO A 123 9.73 -22.44 -4.49
CA PRO A 123 9.34 -21.11 -4.03
C PRO A 123 7.86 -20.80 -4.33
N GLU A 124 7.38 -21.09 -5.53
CA GLU A 124 6.00 -20.80 -5.95
C GLU A 124 4.98 -21.58 -5.11
N LYS A 125 5.25 -22.87 -4.86
CA LYS A 125 4.39 -23.71 -4.02
C LYS A 125 4.36 -23.20 -2.59
N TRP A 126 5.52 -22.79 -2.06
CA TRP A 126 5.63 -22.24 -0.70
C TRP A 126 4.89 -20.92 -0.55
N HIS A 127 5.17 -19.93 -1.40
CA HIS A 127 4.48 -18.63 -1.35
C HIS A 127 2.98 -18.75 -1.55
N ARG A 128 2.53 -19.60 -2.50
CA ARG A 128 1.10 -19.83 -2.71
C ARG A 128 0.45 -20.46 -1.49
N ARG A 129 1.16 -21.33 -0.77
CA ARG A 129 0.69 -21.87 0.52
C ARG A 129 0.59 -20.75 1.55
N LEU A 130 1.65 -19.98 1.76
CA LEU A 130 1.73 -18.95 2.80
C LEU A 130 0.73 -17.80 2.62
N PHE A 131 0.58 -17.28 1.40
CA PHE A 131 -0.10 -16.00 1.19
C PHE A 131 -1.42 -16.10 0.43
N VAL A 132 -1.70 -17.24 -0.22
CA VAL A 132 -2.93 -17.42 -1.03
C VAL A 132 -3.83 -18.51 -0.45
N ARG A 133 -3.29 -19.69 -0.15
CA ARG A 133 -4.09 -20.84 0.33
C ARG A 133 -4.28 -20.85 1.84
N GLN A 134 -3.27 -20.44 2.61
CA GLN A 134 -3.29 -20.44 4.08
C GLN A 134 -2.84 -19.07 4.64
N PRO A 135 -3.41 -17.94 4.17
CA PRO A 135 -2.95 -16.58 4.51
C PRO A 135 -2.98 -16.25 6.01
N GLU A 136 -3.87 -16.91 6.76
CA GLU A 136 -4.08 -16.71 8.20
C GLU A 136 -3.26 -17.67 9.06
N LYS A 137 -2.58 -18.67 8.47
CA LYS A 137 -1.74 -19.61 9.22
C LYS A 137 -0.35 -19.01 9.46
N TYR A 138 -0.32 -17.97 10.29
CA TYR A 138 0.86 -17.15 10.55
C TYR A 138 2.05 -17.95 11.09
N SER A 139 1.82 -19.05 11.80
CA SER A 139 2.89 -19.95 12.29
C SER A 139 3.73 -20.62 11.20
N LEU A 140 3.31 -20.56 9.93
CA LEU A 140 4.14 -21.02 8.81
C LEU A 140 5.15 -19.97 8.32
N ARG A 141 5.04 -18.72 8.76
CA ARG A 141 5.90 -17.63 8.32
C ARG A 141 7.23 -17.69 9.08
N ARG A 142 8.33 -17.86 8.35
CA ARG A 142 9.69 -18.03 8.91
C ARG A 142 10.40 -16.69 9.04
N TYR A 143 9.77 -15.74 9.73
CA TYR A 143 10.26 -14.36 9.83
C TYR A 143 11.68 -14.27 10.42
N ASP A 144 12.04 -15.16 11.34
CA ASP A 144 13.36 -15.16 11.97
C ASP A 144 14.51 -15.57 11.05
N ASP A 145 14.19 -16.35 10.01
CA ASP A 145 15.14 -16.88 9.02
C ASP A 145 15.32 -15.93 7.82
N GLU A 146 14.61 -14.81 7.82
CA GLU A 146 14.46 -13.93 6.66
C GLU A 146 14.73 -12.48 7.08
N GLN A 147 15.25 -11.66 6.15
CA GLN A 147 15.35 -10.23 6.37
C GLN A 147 14.03 -9.58 5.98
N TRP A 148 13.33 -9.02 6.98
CA TRP A 148 12.10 -8.29 6.78
C TRP A 148 12.22 -6.89 7.35
N ASP A 149 11.74 -5.92 6.58
CA ASP A 149 11.65 -4.55 7.01
C ASP A 149 10.22 -4.21 7.41
N MET A 150 10.06 -3.54 8.55
CA MET A 150 8.87 -2.75 8.81
C MET A 150 9.17 -1.28 8.56
N MET A 151 8.38 -0.67 7.70
CA MET A 151 8.56 0.72 7.27
C MET A 151 7.44 1.60 7.81
N PHE A 152 7.81 2.81 8.23
CA PHE A 152 6.86 3.81 8.70
C PHE A 152 6.88 5.03 7.80
N PHE A 153 5.69 5.43 7.37
CA PHE A 153 5.47 6.69 6.67
C PHE A 153 5.15 7.78 7.69
N LEU A 154 6.09 8.70 7.89
CA LEU A 154 5.92 9.81 8.82
C LEU A 154 5.01 10.91 8.23
N GLN A 155 5.09 11.11 6.91
CA GLN A 155 4.31 12.05 6.09
C GLN A 155 4.49 11.66 4.60
N GLY A 156 3.45 11.78 3.77
CA GLY A 156 3.54 11.60 2.31
C GLY A 156 2.38 10.81 1.67
N ARG A 157 2.45 10.61 0.34
CA ARG A 157 1.57 9.70 -0.43
C ARG A 157 2.21 8.32 -0.51
N ALA A 158 1.40 7.26 -0.40
CA ALA A 158 1.87 5.90 -0.58
C ALA A 158 1.57 5.43 -2.01
N GLU A 159 2.62 5.01 -2.71
CA GLU A 159 2.55 4.37 -4.02
C GLU A 159 3.11 2.96 -3.88
N ILE A 160 2.37 1.96 -4.36
CA ILE A 160 2.80 0.56 -4.36
C ILE A 160 2.89 0.12 -5.81
N ILE A 161 4.12 -0.02 -6.28
CA ILE A 161 4.43 -0.40 -7.65
C ILE A 161 5.21 -1.71 -7.56
N LEU A 162 4.70 -2.75 -8.23
CA LEU A 162 5.47 -3.96 -8.46
C LEU A 162 6.29 -3.73 -9.73
N CYS A 163 7.61 -3.63 -9.60
CA CYS A 163 8.52 -3.67 -10.74
C CYS A 163 9.03 -5.11 -10.91
N ASP A 164 9.24 -5.54 -12.15
CA ASP A 164 9.79 -6.84 -12.49
C ASP A 164 11.31 -6.93 -12.23
#